data_AF-A0A957WCK5-F1
#
_entry.id   AF-A0A957WCK5-F1
#
_cell.length_a   1.000
_cell.length_b   1.000
_cell.length_c   1.000
_cell.angle_alpha   90.00
_cell.angle_beta   90.00
_cell.angle_gamma   90.00
#
_symmetry.space_group_name_H-M   'P 1'
#
loop_
_entity.id
_entity.type
_entity.pdbx_description
1 polymer ?
#
loop_
_entity_poly.entity_id
_entity_poly.type
_entity_poly.pdbx_seq_one_letter_code
_entity_poly.pdbx_strand_id
1 'polypeptide(L)' 'MSRLATPSRILIIGLSAAGAASLPAHLLTRIETAALLAGGPRGLSYFPSVIGEQCPIEADI' A
#
# COMPACT_ATOMS: atom_id res chain seq x y z
N MET A 1 -17.74 15.22 -23.22
CA MET A 1 -17.71 15.72 -21.83
C MET A 1 -16.53 15.08 -21.12
N SER A 2 -15.42 15.79 -20.95
CA SER A 2 -14.23 15.27 -20.26
C SER A 2 -14.46 15.36 -18.75
N ARG A 3 -14.52 14.23 -18.05
CA ARG A 3 -14.46 14.24 -16.58
C ARG A 3 -13.05 14.64 -16.20
N LEU A 4 -12.89 15.78 -15.53
CA LEU A 4 -11.68 16.09 -14.78
C LEU A 4 -11.45 14.93 -13.80
N ALA A 5 -10.40 14.14 -14.02
CA ALA A 5 -10.05 13.05 -13.12
C ALA A 5 -9.76 13.64 -11.74
N THR A 6 -10.46 13.14 -10.71
CA THR A 6 -10.16 13.49 -9.33
C THR A 6 -8.70 13.15 -9.05
N PRO A 7 -7.89 14.05 -8.46
CA PRO A 7 -6.49 13.75 -8.19
C PRO A 7 -6.37 12.50 -7.31
N SER A 8 -5.66 11.49 -7.82
CA SER A 8 -5.35 10.28 -7.08
C SER A 8 -4.52 10.66 -5.85
N ARG A 9 -5.06 10.43 -4.65
CA ARG A 9 -4.33 10.68 -3.41
C ARG A 9 -3.50 9.45 -3.06
N ILE A 10 -2.20 9.67 -2.85
CA ILE A 10 -1.28 8.64 -2.35
C ILE A 10 -1.27 8.71 -0.83
N LEU A 11 -1.33 7.54 -0.18
CA LEU A 11 -1.07 7.41 1.25
C LEU A 11 0.29 6.74 1.43
N ILE A 12 1.19 7.40 2.16
CA ILE A 12 2.48 6.84 2.54
C ILE A 12 2.39 6.34 3.98
N ILE A 13 2.75 5.08 4.21
CA ILE A 13 2.74 4.45 5.53
C ILE A 13 4.16 3.95 5.85
N GLY A 14 4.69 4.36 6.99
CA GLY A 14 5.91 3.79 7.55
C GLY A 14 5.61 2.47 8.28
N LEU A 15 6.41 1.44 8.01
CA LEU A 15 6.30 0.15 8.70
C LEU A 15 7.51 -0.05 9.62
N SER A 16 7.23 -0.49 10.84
CA SER A 16 8.28 -1.02 11.73
C SER A 16 8.61 -2.48 11.35
N ALA A 17 9.58 -3.07 12.05
CA ALA A 17 9.87 -4.51 11.93
C ALA A 17 8.68 -5.42 12.32
N ALA A 18 7.71 -4.91 13.10
CA ALA A 18 6.48 -5.63 13.44
C ALA A 18 5.43 -5.62 12.31
N GLY A 19 5.69 -4.95 11.19
CA GLY A 19 4.85 -5.01 9.99
C GLY A 19 3.41 -4.56 10.23
N ALA A 20 2.44 -5.32 9.72
CA ALA A 20 1.01 -5.05 9.86
C ALA A 20 0.55 -4.91 11.32
N ALA A 21 1.17 -5.64 12.26
CA ALA A 21 0.81 -5.58 13.69
C ALA A 21 1.14 -4.22 14.32
N SER A 22 2.00 -3.40 13.70
CA SER A 22 2.30 -2.04 14.16
C SER A 22 1.29 -0.99 13.69
N LEU A 23 0.31 -1.36 12.87
CA LEU A 23 -0.64 -0.43 12.28
C LEU A 23 -1.97 -0.39 13.04
N PRO A 24 -2.57 0.80 13.21
CA PRO A 24 -3.96 0.93 13.62
C PRO A 24 -4.92 0.28 12.62
N ALA A 25 -6.05 -0.25 13.13
CA ALA A 25 -7.06 -0.94 12.31
C ALA A 25 -7.53 -0.15 11.09
N HIS A 26 -7.70 1.18 11.21
CA HIS A 26 -8.16 2.01 10.10
C HIS A 26 -7.14 2.10 8.95
N LEU A 27 -5.84 1.93 9.22
CA LEU A 27 -4.82 1.86 8.17
C LEU A 27 -4.81 0.48 7.51
N LEU A 28 -5.00 -0.59 8.29
CA LEU A 28 -5.13 -1.95 7.75
C LEU A 28 -6.28 -2.03 6.75
N THR A 29 -7.47 -1.52 7.11
CA THR A 29 -8.62 -1.49 6.19
C THR A 29 -8.33 -0.71 4.90
N ARG A 30 -7.58 0.39 4.99
CA ARG A 30 -7.18 1.17 3.80
C ARG A 30 -6.18 0.43 2.93
N ILE A 31 -5.27 -0.35 3.52
CA ILE A 31 -4.32 -1.19 2.79
C ILE A 31 -5.08 -2.32 2.10
N GLU A 32 -5.95 -3.04 2.82
CA GLU A 32 -6.71 -4.19 2.30
C GLU A 32 -7.61 -3.83 1.12
N THR A 33 -8.14 -2.60 1.09
CA THR A 33 -9.02 -2.08 0.04
C THR A 33 -8.28 -1.25 -1.01
N ALA A 34 -6.96 -1.09 -0.90
CA ALA A 34 -6.18 -0.31 -1.85
C ALA A 34 -6.21 -0.97 -3.23
N ALA A 35 -6.46 -0.19 -4.27
CA ALA A 35 -6.37 -0.68 -5.66
C ALA A 35 -4.92 -1.02 -6.05
N LEU A 36 -3.95 -0.34 -5.44
CA LEU A 36 -2.53 -0.52 -5.65
C LEU A 36 -1.80 -0.39 -4.31
N LEU A 37 -0.95 -1.37 -3.99
CA LEU A 37 0.00 -1.32 -2.88
C LEU A 37 1.41 -1.39 -3.46
N ALA A 38 2.16 -0.31 -3.33
CA ALA A 38 3.52 -0.20 -3.84
C ALA A 38 4.53 -0.08 -2.67
N GLY A 39 5.65 -0.79 -2.77
CA GLY A 39 6.68 -0.77 -1.74
C GLY A 39 7.76 -1.82 -1.96
N GLY A 40 8.80 -1.80 -1.10
CA GLY A 40 9.84 -2.81 -1.16
C GLY A 40 9.33 -4.22 -0.82
N PRO A 41 9.97 -5.29 -1.30
CA PRO A 41 9.50 -6.67 -1.13
C PRO A 41 9.20 -7.06 0.32
N ARG A 42 10.04 -6.62 1.26
CA ARG A 42 9.82 -6.84 2.71
C ARG A 42 8.52 -6.20 3.18
N GLY A 43 8.23 -4.95 2.78
CA GLY A 43 7.03 -4.24 3.17
C GLY A 43 5.76 -4.91 2.65
N LEU A 44 5.78 -5.33 1.38
CA LEU A 44 4.64 -6.01 0.74
C LEU A 44 4.36 -7.38 1.37
N SER A 45 5.40 -8.11 1.79
CA SER A 45 5.25 -9.42 2.42
C SER A 45 4.40 -9.44 3.70
N TYR A 46 4.22 -8.28 4.37
CA TYR A 46 3.35 -8.16 5.53
C TYR A 46 1.85 -8.12 5.20
N PHE A 47 1.48 -7.99 3.92
CA PHE A 47 0.09 -7.86 3.46
C PHE A 47 -0.26 -8.89 2.36
N PRO A 48 -0.15 -10.20 2.64
CA PRO A 48 -0.37 -11.25 1.63
C PRO A 48 -1.81 -11.34 1.11
N SER A 49 -2.77 -10.75 1.84
CA SER A 49 -4.20 -10.86 1.56
C SER A 49 -4.79 -9.63 0.86
N VAL A 50 -3.97 -8.66 0.44
CA VAL A 50 -4.48 -7.51 -0.31
C VAL A 50 -5.03 -7.96 -1.66
N ILE A 51 -6.23 -7.50 -1.99
CA ILE A 51 -6.92 -7.87 -3.24
C ILE A 51 -6.40 -7.05 -4.43
N GLY A 52 -5.95 -5.82 -4.16
CA GLY A 52 -5.42 -4.93 -5.18
C GLY A 52 -4.08 -5.37 -5.76
N GLU A 53 -3.64 -4.63 -6.78
CA GLU A 53 -2.34 -4.86 -7.41
C GLU A 53 -1.21 -4.62 -6.41
N GLN A 54 -0.24 -5.52 -6.37
CA GLN A 54 1.02 -5.31 -5.66
C GLN A 54 2.10 -4.92 -6.66
N CYS A 55 2.75 -3.79 -6.43
CA CYS A 55 3.85 -3.30 -7.26
C CYS A 55 5.13 -3.26 -6.42
N PRO A 56 5.98 -4.31 -6.51
CA PRO A 56 7.31 -4.30 -5.90
C PRO A 56 8.12 -3.14 -6.47
N ILE A 57 8.64 -2.29 -5.59
CA ILE A 57 9.59 -1.25 -5.95
C ILE A 57 10.98 -1.77 -5.61
N GLU A 58 11.77 -2.04 -6.65
CA GLU A 58 13.19 -2.35 -6.53
C GLU A 58 13.98 -1.03 -6.53
N ALA A 59 15.03 -0.98 -5.73
CA ALA A 59 15.98 0.11 -5.84
C ALA A 59 16.87 -0.19 -7.06
N ASP A 60 16.92 0.72 -8.02
CA ASP A 60 17.98 0.70 -9.03
C ASP A 60 19.30 0.97 -8.29
N ILE A 61 20.21 -0.01 -8.34
CA ILE A 61 21.57 0.07 -7.78
C ILE A 61 22.53 0.52 -8.88
#